data_AF-A0A926JKP4-F1
#
_entry.id   AF-A0A926JKP4-F1
#
_cell.length_a   1.000
_cell.length_b   1.000
_cell.length_c   1.000
_cell.angle_alpha   90.00
_cell.angle_beta   90.00
_cell.angle_gamma   90.00
#
_symmetry.space_group_name_H-M   'P 1'
#
loop_
_entity.id
_entity.type
_entity.pdbx_description
1 polymer ?
#
loop_
_entity_poly.entity_id
_entity_poly.type
_entity_poly.pdbx_seq_one_letter_code
_entity_poly.pdbx_strand_id
1 'polypeptide(L)'
;MTEGRRTSIAEMMANTKTGNELPPDKRTEQQATPKTEDDSSSRHRDQKTNRLPARPRLPQVSDAHSDFRPPQSSDPRERLTYCVDALRYANNQIEQALVWIERQWILWVAEPLRIVRDEELWRLDGYPTFDAWCQAHYGYSGDLANKQIRAKPIVEILAPYVRKQIKEYTIRPLRGVFDKHGPEKVLEVWHRAEQNGDLTEAGLKAAIVSLGLGGALGTADATVPASRQPVLRLKAGEPINQKVLTEWARAVPSNEARSAAYGILAAIGDVEQAPEIGDNPPSP
;
A
#
# COMPACT_ATOMS: atom_id res chain seq x y z
N MET A 1 49.05 15.36 41.64
CA MET A 1 48.82 14.17 42.49
C MET A 1 47.34 14.21 42.86
N THR A 2 46.44 13.35 42.40
CA THR A 2 46.51 11.94 41.97
C THR A 2 45.63 11.72 40.73
N GLU A 3 46.16 10.92 39.80
CA GLU A 3 45.50 10.45 38.58
C GLU A 3 44.44 9.39 38.92
N GLY A 4 43.24 9.52 38.37
CA GLY A 4 42.18 8.50 38.44
C GLY A 4 42.02 7.81 37.09
N ARG A 5 42.57 6.60 36.95
CA ARG A 5 42.42 5.71 35.79
C ARG A 5 40.94 5.42 35.51
N ARG A 6 40.49 5.73 34.29
CA ARG A 6 39.23 5.22 33.72
C ARG A 6 39.53 3.90 33.00
N THR A 7 39.18 2.78 33.61
CA THR A 7 39.13 1.49 32.92
C THR A 7 37.89 1.45 32.03
N SER A 8 38.13 1.13 30.75
CA SER A 8 37.14 1.14 29.68
C SER A 8 36.36 -0.19 29.66
N ILE A 9 35.07 -0.11 29.38
CA ILE A 9 34.09 -1.20 29.28
C ILE A 9 34.52 -2.29 28.28
N ALA A 10 35.48 -2.01 27.39
CA ALA A 10 36.06 -2.97 26.46
C ALA A 10 36.89 -4.10 27.13
N GLU A 11 37.36 -3.93 28.37
CA GLU A 11 38.17 -4.93 29.07
C GLU A 11 37.33 -5.99 29.82
N MET A 12 36.03 -5.78 29.98
CA MET A 12 35.14 -6.68 30.73
C MET A 12 34.53 -7.83 29.90
N MET A 13 34.71 -7.85 28.58
CA MET A 13 34.04 -8.82 27.69
C MET A 13 34.94 -9.96 27.18
N ALA A 14 36.17 -10.11 27.71
CA ALA A 14 37.15 -11.06 27.18
C ALA A 14 37.24 -12.43 27.91
N ASN A 15 36.41 -12.73 28.91
CA ASN A 15 36.51 -13.99 29.65
C ASN A 15 35.15 -14.68 29.83
N THR A 16 34.75 -15.49 28.84
CA THR A 16 33.98 -16.73 29.09
C THR A 16 34.25 -17.71 27.95
N LYS A 17 35.11 -18.68 28.23
CA LYS A 17 35.42 -19.82 27.36
C LYS A 17 35.10 -21.10 28.14
N THR A 18 34.66 -22.11 27.39
CA THR A 18 34.77 -23.57 27.64
C THR A 18 33.58 -24.27 28.31
N GLY A 19 32.84 -25.03 27.47
CA GLY A 19 32.79 -26.50 27.54
C GLY A 19 31.80 -27.15 28.52
N ASN A 20 30.83 -27.90 27.98
CA ASN A 20 30.61 -29.30 28.37
C ASN A 20 29.70 -30.05 27.37
N GLU A 21 30.14 -31.25 27.02
CA GLU A 21 29.51 -32.24 26.15
C GLU A 21 28.56 -33.17 26.94
N LEU A 22 27.42 -33.55 26.31
CA LEU A 22 26.67 -34.84 26.30
C LEU A 22 26.28 -35.55 27.64
N PRO A 23 25.19 -36.36 27.73
CA PRO A 23 24.76 -37.38 26.74
C PRO A 23 23.20 -37.55 26.56
N PRO A 24 22.73 -38.54 25.76
CA PRO A 24 21.35 -38.59 25.23
C PRO A 24 20.42 -39.59 25.97
N ASP A 25 19.22 -39.73 25.41
CA ASP A 25 18.18 -40.76 25.60
C ASP A 25 17.14 -40.58 26.72
N LYS A 26 15.88 -40.38 26.30
CA LYS A 26 14.71 -41.14 26.77
C LYS A 26 13.54 -41.00 25.79
N ARG A 27 13.49 -42.00 24.92
CA ARG A 27 12.35 -42.64 24.25
C ARG A 27 11.07 -42.57 25.11
N THR A 28 10.00 -41.98 24.56
CA THR A 28 8.62 -42.31 24.94
C THR A 28 7.83 -42.56 23.66
N GLU A 29 7.57 -43.84 23.42
CA GLU A 29 6.60 -44.36 22.48
C GLU A 29 5.20 -43.96 22.95
N GLN A 30 4.35 -43.41 22.07
CA GLN A 30 2.91 -43.50 22.24
C GLN A 30 2.23 -43.85 20.92
N GLN A 31 1.35 -44.83 21.06
CA GLN A 31 0.77 -45.70 20.05
C GLN A 31 -0.21 -44.99 19.10
N ALA A 32 -0.27 -45.55 17.90
CA ALA A 32 -1.39 -45.43 16.99
C ALA A 32 -2.52 -46.39 17.39
N THR A 33 -3.77 -45.97 17.16
CA THR A 33 -4.92 -46.85 16.87
C THR A 33 -5.99 -46.09 16.05
N PRO A 34 -6.90 -46.79 15.35
CA PRO A 34 -7.25 -46.47 13.96
C PRO A 34 -8.69 -45.97 13.70
N LYS A 35 -8.87 -45.53 12.44
CA LYS A 35 -10.05 -45.61 11.52
C LYS A 35 -11.46 -45.35 12.04
N THR A 36 -12.15 -44.41 11.38
CA THR A 36 -13.49 -44.66 10.82
C THR A 36 -13.66 -43.81 9.55
N GLU A 37 -13.75 -44.49 8.41
CA GLU A 37 -14.40 -43.98 7.20
C GLU A 37 -15.91 -44.04 7.46
N ASP A 38 -16.64 -42.96 7.19
CA ASP A 38 -17.95 -43.14 6.58
C ASP A 38 -18.37 -41.94 5.75
N ASP A 39 -18.87 -42.31 4.59
CA ASP A 39 -19.24 -41.54 3.43
C ASP A 39 -20.69 -41.07 3.58
N SER A 40 -20.98 -39.79 3.34
CA SER A 40 -22.34 -39.31 3.05
C SER A 40 -22.34 -37.86 2.56
N SER A 41 -22.09 -37.72 1.26
CA SER A 41 -22.93 -36.97 0.31
C SER A 41 -24.12 -36.21 0.89
N SER A 42 -24.02 -34.88 0.94
CA SER A 42 -25.19 -33.99 1.01
C SER A 42 -24.93 -32.72 0.20
N ARG A 43 -25.60 -32.67 -0.95
CA ARG A 43 -25.73 -31.51 -1.83
C ARG A 43 -26.38 -30.35 -1.05
N HIS A 44 -25.60 -29.34 -0.70
CA HIS A 44 -26.11 -28.04 -0.29
C HIS A 44 -25.56 -26.93 -1.19
N ARG A 45 -26.32 -26.74 -2.27
CA ARG A 45 -26.85 -25.46 -2.74
C ARG A 45 -25.93 -24.26 -2.56
N ASP A 46 -25.33 -23.85 -3.68
CA ASP A 46 -24.79 -22.53 -3.94
C ASP A 46 -25.78 -21.43 -3.52
N GLN A 47 -25.67 -20.97 -2.28
CA GLN A 47 -26.04 -19.62 -1.91
C GLN A 47 -24.75 -18.88 -1.67
N LYS A 48 -24.15 -18.44 -2.77
CA LYS A 48 -23.09 -17.42 -2.82
C LYS A 48 -23.73 -16.08 -2.39
N THR A 49 -24.13 -16.02 -1.12
CA THR A 49 -24.45 -14.76 -0.48
C THR A 49 -23.18 -13.93 -0.51
N ASN A 50 -23.36 -12.68 -0.91
CA ASN A 50 -22.36 -11.64 -1.08
C ASN A 50 -21.74 -11.29 0.29
N ARG A 51 -21.08 -12.27 0.95
CA ARG A 51 -20.43 -12.08 2.23
C ARG A 51 -19.14 -11.34 1.96
N LEU A 52 -19.09 -10.10 2.44
CA LEU A 52 -17.85 -9.34 2.61
C LEU A 52 -16.78 -10.26 3.24
N PRO A 53 -15.51 -10.12 2.84
CA PRO A 53 -14.43 -10.92 3.43
C PRO A 53 -14.50 -10.82 4.95
N ALA A 54 -14.34 -11.96 5.63
CA ALA A 54 -14.36 -12.03 7.08
C ALA A 54 -13.42 -10.95 7.65
N ARG A 55 -13.96 -10.05 8.48
CA ARG A 55 -13.23 -8.94 9.08
C ARG A 55 -11.95 -9.49 9.73
N PRO A 56 -10.75 -9.15 9.25
CA PRO A 56 -9.53 -9.58 9.92
C PRO A 56 -9.60 -9.06 11.35
N ARG A 57 -9.41 -9.96 12.31
CA ARG A 57 -9.27 -9.54 13.69
C ARG A 57 -8.06 -8.61 13.73
N LEU A 58 -8.28 -7.36 14.14
CA LEU A 58 -7.20 -6.48 14.56
C LEU A 58 -6.32 -7.33 15.52
N PRO A 59 -4.98 -7.24 15.51
CA PRO A 59 -4.18 -7.75 16.60
C PRO A 59 -4.87 -7.17 17.82
N GLN A 60 -5.35 -8.07 18.67
CA GLN A 60 -5.87 -7.64 19.95
C GLN A 60 -4.68 -6.91 20.56
N VAL A 61 -4.74 -5.57 20.55
CA VAL A 61 -3.94 -4.76 21.44
C VAL A 61 -4.36 -5.32 22.77
N SER A 62 -3.55 -6.22 23.31
CA SER A 62 -3.91 -7.01 24.46
C SER A 62 -4.49 -6.05 25.48
N ASP A 63 -5.72 -6.28 25.94
CA ASP A 63 -6.34 -5.50 27.02
C ASP A 63 -5.44 -5.45 28.28
N ALA A 64 -4.37 -6.25 28.30
CA ALA A 64 -3.33 -6.38 29.32
C ALA A 64 -2.48 -5.14 29.63
N HIS A 65 -2.54 -4.01 28.91
CA HIS A 65 -1.58 -2.91 29.10
C HIS A 65 -2.15 -1.50 29.36
N SER A 66 -3.44 -1.38 29.69
CA SER A 66 -3.99 -0.09 30.17
C SER A 66 -3.57 0.27 31.61
N ASP A 67 -2.75 -0.56 32.27
CA ASP A 67 -2.39 -0.37 33.67
C ASP A 67 -1.06 0.39 33.80
N PHE A 68 -1.02 1.67 33.41
CA PHE A 68 0.05 2.52 33.92
C PHE A 68 -0.09 2.59 35.45
N ARG A 69 0.85 1.97 36.17
CA ARG A 69 0.91 2.04 37.63
C ARG A 69 1.92 3.11 38.03
N PRO A 70 1.55 4.06 38.90
CA PRO A 70 2.49 5.05 39.41
C PRO A 70 3.72 4.37 40.05
N PRO A 71 4.94 4.86 39.80
CA PRO A 71 6.13 4.30 40.42
C PRO A 71 6.06 4.44 41.94
N GLN A 72 6.34 3.36 42.66
CA GLN A 72 6.30 3.31 44.13
C GLN A 72 7.61 3.77 44.79
N SER A 73 8.68 3.97 44.01
CA SER A 73 9.95 4.47 44.53
C SER A 73 9.80 5.90 45.07
N SER A 74 10.48 6.19 46.18
CA SER A 74 10.58 7.53 46.75
C SER A 74 11.68 8.38 46.12
N ASP A 75 12.62 7.78 45.37
CA ASP A 75 13.68 8.51 44.66
C ASP A 75 13.12 9.22 43.41
N PRO A 76 13.20 10.57 43.32
CA PRO A 76 12.78 11.31 42.14
C PRO A 76 13.43 10.85 40.83
N ARG A 77 14.70 10.40 40.85
CA ARG A 77 15.41 9.98 39.63
C ARG A 77 14.88 8.66 39.08
N GLU A 78 14.61 7.68 39.96
CA GLU A 78 14.00 6.42 39.57
C GLU A 78 12.58 6.62 39.05
N ARG A 79 11.79 7.47 39.71
CA ARG A 79 10.44 7.83 39.25
C ARG A 79 10.46 8.48 37.86
N LEU A 80 11.40 9.41 37.61
CA LEU A 80 11.55 10.05 36.30
C LEU A 80 11.92 9.01 35.24
N THR A 81 12.88 8.14 35.51
CA THR A 81 13.32 7.08 34.59
C THR A 81 12.16 6.16 34.21
N TYR A 82 11.40 5.69 35.21
CA TYR A 82 10.19 4.89 34.99
C TYR A 82 9.17 5.58 34.10
N CYS A 83 8.86 6.86 34.37
CA CYS A 83 7.92 7.63 33.56
C CYS A 83 8.41 7.82 32.11
N VAL A 84 9.70 8.11 31.91
CA VAL A 84 10.29 8.26 30.56
C VAL A 84 10.23 6.95 29.79
N ASP A 85 10.55 5.83 30.43
CA ASP A 85 10.49 4.52 29.78
C ASP A 85 9.05 4.11 29.45
N ALA A 86 8.08 4.41 30.33
CA ALA A 86 6.66 4.20 30.06
C ALA A 86 6.17 5.03 28.85
N LEU A 87 6.58 6.29 28.76
CA LEU A 87 6.27 7.15 27.61
C LEU A 87 6.91 6.62 26.31
N ARG A 88 8.17 6.19 26.37
CA ARG A 88 8.86 5.59 25.22
C ARG A 88 8.17 4.31 24.76
N TYR A 89 7.75 3.46 25.70
CA TYR A 89 6.99 2.27 25.42
C TYR A 89 5.66 2.61 24.74
N ALA A 90 4.87 3.54 25.29
CA ALA A 90 3.61 3.97 24.70
C ALA A 90 3.78 4.49 23.26
N ASN A 91 4.80 5.32 23.00
CA ASN A 91 5.10 5.81 21.66
C ASN A 91 5.43 4.67 20.69
N ASN A 92 6.25 3.70 21.10
CA ASN A 92 6.58 2.54 20.27
C ASN A 92 5.33 1.70 19.95
N GLN A 93 4.42 1.54 20.92
CA GLN A 93 3.15 0.84 20.68
C GLN A 93 2.26 1.58 19.67
N ILE A 94 2.18 2.91 19.74
CA ILE A 94 1.44 3.72 18.76
C ILE A 94 2.05 3.56 17.37
N GLU A 95 3.37 3.66 17.25
CA GLU A 95 4.07 3.49 15.96
C GLU A 95 3.77 2.11 15.35
N GLN A 96 3.88 1.03 16.13
CA GLN A 96 3.55 -0.32 15.67
C GLN A 96 2.08 -0.46 15.25
N ALA A 97 1.16 0.14 16.01
CA ALA A 97 -0.27 0.13 15.68
C ALA A 97 -0.54 0.87 14.36
N LEU A 98 0.05 2.04 14.15
CA LEU A 98 -0.07 2.81 12.90
C LEU A 98 0.47 2.03 11.70
N VAL A 99 1.64 1.40 11.86
CA VAL A 99 2.22 0.51 10.83
C VAL A 99 1.26 -0.61 10.45
N TRP A 100 0.68 -1.26 11.46
CA TRP A 100 -0.25 -2.35 11.23
C TRP A 100 -1.55 -1.87 10.56
N ILE A 101 -2.11 -0.73 11.01
CA ILE A 101 -3.33 -0.13 10.45
C ILE A 101 -3.12 0.24 8.98
N GLU A 102 -2.02 0.93 8.67
CA GLU A 102 -1.71 1.32 7.28
C GLU A 102 -1.57 0.08 6.39
N ARG A 103 -0.83 -0.93 6.85
CA ARG A 103 -0.68 -2.20 6.15
C ARG A 103 -2.04 -2.84 5.84
N GLN A 104 -2.91 -2.97 6.84
CA GLN A 104 -4.23 -3.58 6.63
C GLN A 104 -5.11 -2.74 5.70
N TRP A 105 -5.04 -1.42 5.83
CA TRP A 105 -5.80 -0.52 4.97
C TRP A 105 -5.43 -0.77 3.51
N ILE A 106 -4.14 -0.82 3.15
CA ILE A 106 -3.69 -1.15 1.78
C ILE A 106 -4.26 -2.49 1.31
N LEU A 107 -4.16 -3.53 2.15
CA LEU A 107 -4.66 -4.87 1.82
C LEU A 107 -6.17 -4.90 1.56
N TRP A 108 -6.95 -4.06 2.25
CA TRP A 108 -8.40 -3.99 2.07
C TRP A 108 -8.83 -3.13 0.89
N VAL A 109 -8.19 -1.97 0.70
CA VAL A 109 -8.67 -0.97 -0.27
C VAL A 109 -8.11 -1.15 -1.67
N ALA A 110 -6.92 -1.73 -1.81
CA ALA A 110 -6.26 -1.74 -3.10
C ALA A 110 -6.97 -2.60 -4.15
N GLU A 111 -7.61 -3.72 -3.77
CA GLU A 111 -8.36 -4.54 -4.73
C GLU A 111 -9.64 -3.87 -5.21
N PRO A 112 -10.53 -3.36 -4.32
CA PRO A 112 -11.69 -2.59 -4.75
C PRO A 112 -11.32 -1.37 -5.62
N LEU A 113 -10.27 -0.61 -5.23
CA LEU A 113 -9.80 0.52 -6.01
C LEU A 113 -9.33 0.09 -7.41
N ARG A 114 -8.62 -1.04 -7.51
CA ARG A 114 -8.19 -1.61 -8.79
C ARG A 114 -9.39 -1.95 -9.67
N ILE A 115 -10.40 -2.62 -9.13
CA ILE A 115 -11.62 -2.99 -9.86
C ILE A 115 -12.36 -1.74 -10.35
N VAL A 116 -12.61 -0.76 -9.47
CA VAL A 116 -13.29 0.50 -9.85
C VAL A 116 -12.53 1.23 -10.96
N ARG A 117 -11.20 1.24 -10.89
CA ARG A 117 -10.35 1.88 -11.91
C ARG A 117 -10.36 1.12 -13.23
N ASP A 118 -10.08 -0.18 -13.21
CA ASP A 118 -9.86 -1.01 -14.39
C ASP A 118 -11.16 -1.23 -15.19
N GLU A 119 -12.30 -1.32 -14.48
CA GLU A 119 -13.64 -1.44 -15.10
C GLU A 119 -14.32 -0.08 -15.30
N GLU A 120 -13.63 1.02 -15.00
CA GLU A 120 -14.13 2.39 -15.10
C GLU A 120 -15.47 2.63 -14.38
N LEU A 121 -15.74 1.92 -13.27
CA LEU A 121 -17.02 1.95 -12.54
C LEU A 121 -17.36 3.34 -11.97
N TRP A 122 -16.36 4.19 -11.79
CA TRP A 122 -16.54 5.60 -11.41
C TRP A 122 -17.42 6.37 -12.40
N ARG A 123 -17.51 5.92 -13.67
CA ARG A 123 -18.43 6.52 -14.67
C ARG A 123 -19.90 6.25 -14.35
N LEU A 124 -20.21 5.09 -13.78
CA LEU A 124 -21.58 4.74 -13.38
C LEU A 124 -22.10 5.66 -12.27
N ASP A 125 -21.17 6.21 -11.49
CA ASP A 125 -21.42 7.17 -10.42
C ASP A 125 -21.39 8.63 -10.90
N GLY A 126 -21.31 8.85 -12.23
CA GLY A 126 -21.37 10.18 -12.84
C GLY A 126 -20.09 11.01 -12.78
N TYR A 127 -18.97 10.44 -12.34
CA TYR A 127 -17.70 11.16 -12.30
C TYR A 127 -17.00 11.12 -13.66
N PRO A 128 -16.25 12.18 -14.05
CA PRO A 128 -15.54 12.24 -15.32
C PRO A 128 -14.17 11.55 -15.31
N THR A 129 -13.60 11.32 -14.12
CA THR A 129 -12.32 10.63 -13.95
C THR A 129 -12.31 9.83 -12.64
N PHE A 130 -11.46 8.80 -12.58
CA PHE A 130 -11.20 8.05 -11.35
C PHE A 130 -10.64 8.95 -10.22
N ASP A 131 -9.86 9.96 -10.56
CA ASP A 131 -9.32 10.94 -9.61
C ASP A 131 -10.43 11.78 -8.96
N ALA A 132 -11.37 12.30 -9.75
CA ALA A 132 -12.53 13.04 -9.23
C ALA A 132 -13.39 12.17 -8.31
N TRP A 133 -13.58 10.90 -8.68
CA TRP A 133 -14.29 9.93 -7.85
C TRP A 133 -13.58 9.67 -6.52
N CYS A 134 -12.25 9.45 -6.54
CA CYS A 134 -11.46 9.27 -5.32
C CYS A 134 -11.52 10.49 -4.40
N GLN A 135 -11.41 11.70 -4.98
CA GLN A 135 -11.43 12.95 -4.24
C GLN A 135 -12.78 13.19 -3.57
N ALA A 136 -13.89 12.87 -4.25
CA ALA A 136 -15.23 13.05 -3.72
C ALA A 136 -15.58 12.07 -2.60
N HIS A 137 -15.22 10.78 -2.75
CA HIS A 137 -15.60 9.75 -1.77
C HIS A 137 -14.62 9.62 -0.60
N TYR A 138 -13.33 9.90 -0.81
CA TYR A 138 -12.29 9.64 0.18
C TYR A 138 -11.40 10.83 0.50
N GLY A 139 -11.56 11.96 -0.20
CA GLY A 139 -10.79 13.17 0.03
C GLY A 139 -9.33 13.11 -0.43
N TYR A 140 -8.96 12.13 -1.27
CA TYR A 140 -7.60 11.99 -1.81
C TYR A 140 -7.57 11.81 -3.33
N SER A 141 -6.39 12.05 -3.92
CA SER A 141 -6.18 11.92 -5.37
C SER A 141 -6.15 10.46 -5.86
N GLY A 142 -6.52 10.26 -7.12
CA GLY A 142 -6.38 9.00 -7.84
C GLY A 142 -4.91 8.56 -7.96
N ASP A 143 -3.93 9.46 -7.89
CA ASP A 143 -2.51 9.07 -7.80
C ASP A 143 -2.21 8.32 -6.49
N LEU A 144 -2.76 8.78 -5.35
CA LEU A 144 -2.63 8.05 -4.09
C LEU A 144 -3.29 6.67 -4.20
N ALA A 145 -4.49 6.59 -4.78
CA ALA A 145 -5.16 5.30 -5.01
C ALA A 145 -4.30 4.36 -5.87
N ASN A 146 -3.72 4.86 -6.96
CA ASN A 146 -2.84 4.10 -7.83
C ASN A 146 -1.56 3.60 -7.13
N LYS A 147 -1.00 4.40 -6.22
CA LYS A 147 0.11 3.97 -5.36
C LYS A 147 -0.29 2.77 -4.49
N GLN A 148 -1.48 2.79 -3.90
CA GLN A 148 -1.96 1.66 -3.09
C GLN A 148 -2.19 0.40 -3.92
N ILE A 149 -2.81 0.54 -5.09
CA ILE A 149 -3.01 -0.56 -6.05
C ILE A 149 -1.66 -1.22 -6.40
N ARG A 150 -0.63 -0.41 -6.68
CA ARG A 150 0.70 -0.92 -7.02
C ARG A 150 1.42 -1.57 -5.84
N ALA A 151 1.25 -1.03 -4.63
CA ALA A 151 1.92 -1.48 -3.42
C ALA A 151 1.38 -2.82 -2.90
N LYS A 152 0.07 -3.08 -3.05
CA LYS A 152 -0.61 -4.26 -2.50
C LYS A 152 0.17 -5.59 -2.66
N PRO A 153 0.57 -6.05 -3.85
CA PRO A 153 1.22 -7.36 -3.98
C PRO A 153 2.53 -7.44 -3.21
N ILE A 154 3.29 -6.34 -3.15
CA ILE A 154 4.53 -6.29 -2.37
C ILE A 154 4.23 -6.31 -0.88
N VAL A 155 3.21 -5.57 -0.44
CA VAL A 155 2.76 -5.56 0.95
C VAL A 155 2.25 -6.94 1.38
N GLU A 156 1.50 -7.66 0.54
CA GLU A 156 1.06 -9.03 0.81
C GLU A 156 2.23 -9.99 1.06
N ILE A 157 3.29 -9.88 0.27
CA ILE A 157 4.50 -10.69 0.39
C ILE A 157 5.27 -10.37 1.67
N LEU A 158 5.45 -9.08 1.98
CA LEU A 158 6.31 -8.62 3.08
C LEU A 158 5.59 -8.61 4.43
N ALA A 159 4.27 -8.50 4.44
CA ALA A 159 3.43 -8.41 5.65
C ALA A 159 3.72 -9.48 6.72
N PRO A 160 3.97 -10.76 6.38
CA PRO A 160 4.29 -11.78 7.39
C PRO A 160 5.67 -11.58 8.05
N TYR A 161 6.60 -10.90 7.39
CA TYR A 161 8.02 -10.84 7.78
C TYR A 161 8.43 -9.50 8.37
N VAL A 162 7.75 -8.42 8.02
CA VAL A 162 8.16 -7.06 8.36
C VAL A 162 7.30 -6.49 9.49
N ARG A 163 7.98 -6.04 10.55
CA ARG A 163 7.36 -5.32 11.69
C ARG A 163 7.38 -3.79 11.53
N LYS A 164 8.22 -3.27 10.63
CA LYS A 164 8.37 -1.84 10.36
C LYS A 164 7.37 -1.35 9.31
N GLN A 165 7.16 -0.03 9.26
CA GLN A 165 6.35 0.61 8.23
C GLN A 165 6.88 0.29 6.82
N ILE A 166 6.00 -0.19 5.95
CA ILE A 166 6.33 -0.41 4.54
C ILE A 166 5.83 0.81 3.77
N LYS A 167 6.72 1.78 3.51
CA LYS A 167 6.37 2.99 2.77
C LYS A 167 6.38 2.71 1.26
N GLU A 168 5.35 3.15 0.54
CA GLU A 168 5.20 2.88 -0.90
C GLU A 168 6.44 3.27 -1.72
N TYR A 169 6.98 4.47 -1.51
CA TYR A 169 8.14 4.94 -2.27
C TYR A 169 9.36 4.04 -2.08
N THR A 170 9.52 3.48 -0.88
CA THR A 170 10.65 2.62 -0.53
C THR A 170 10.56 1.30 -1.28
N ILE A 171 9.38 0.69 -1.33
CA ILE A 171 9.17 -0.61 -1.98
C ILE A 171 8.92 -0.52 -3.49
N ARG A 172 8.81 0.68 -4.05
CA ARG A 172 8.59 0.88 -5.50
C ARG A 172 9.56 0.09 -6.39
N PRO A 173 10.88 -0.01 -6.10
CA PRO A 173 11.80 -0.80 -6.92
C PRO A 173 11.47 -2.30 -6.96
N LEU A 174 10.78 -2.83 -5.93
CA LEU A 174 10.39 -4.23 -5.86
C LEU A 174 9.27 -4.58 -6.84
N ARG A 175 8.56 -3.58 -7.38
CA ARG A 175 7.48 -3.82 -8.34
C ARG A 175 7.99 -4.54 -9.59
N GLY A 176 9.07 -4.04 -10.19
CA GLY A 176 9.66 -4.67 -11.37
C GLY A 176 10.20 -6.07 -11.07
N VAL A 177 10.67 -6.32 -9.84
CA VAL A 177 11.11 -7.64 -9.40
C VAL A 177 9.92 -8.60 -9.33
N PHE A 178 8.82 -8.17 -8.72
CA PHE A 178 7.59 -8.94 -8.65
C PHE A 178 7.07 -9.29 -10.04
N ASP A 179 6.95 -8.30 -10.92
CA ASP A 179 6.37 -8.47 -12.26
C ASP A 179 7.21 -9.41 -13.15
N LYS A 180 8.55 -9.42 -13.01
CA LYS A 180 9.44 -10.22 -13.86
C LYS A 180 9.88 -11.55 -13.25
N HIS A 181 9.97 -11.63 -11.93
CA HIS A 181 10.60 -12.75 -11.23
C HIS A 181 9.73 -13.33 -10.10
N GLY A 182 8.56 -12.76 -9.83
CA GLY A 182 7.60 -13.29 -8.88
C GLY A 182 7.92 -12.96 -7.40
N PRO A 183 7.09 -13.48 -6.48
CA PRO A 183 7.10 -13.11 -5.07
C PRO A 183 8.36 -13.58 -4.31
N GLU A 184 8.92 -14.73 -4.68
CA GLU A 184 10.10 -15.29 -3.99
C GLU A 184 11.32 -14.37 -4.13
N LYS A 185 11.53 -13.81 -5.33
CA LYS A 185 12.64 -12.87 -5.57
C LYS A 185 12.46 -11.53 -4.87
N VAL A 186 11.22 -11.11 -4.61
CA VAL A 186 10.95 -9.93 -3.77
C VAL A 186 11.45 -10.14 -2.35
N LEU A 187 11.18 -11.31 -1.76
CA LEU A 187 11.67 -11.66 -0.42
C LEU A 187 13.19 -11.75 -0.37
N GLU A 188 13.81 -12.36 -1.39
CA GLU A 188 15.26 -12.47 -1.48
C GLU A 188 15.94 -11.08 -1.54
N VAL A 189 15.40 -10.16 -2.34
CA VAL A 189 15.87 -8.77 -2.39
C VAL A 189 15.70 -8.09 -1.04
N TRP A 190 14.54 -8.26 -0.39
CA TRP A 190 14.27 -7.67 0.91
C TRP A 190 15.29 -8.13 1.97
N HIS A 191 15.49 -9.44 2.09
CA HIS A 191 16.46 -9.99 3.04
C HIS A 191 17.89 -9.56 2.73
N ARG A 192 18.26 -9.43 1.45
CA ARG A 192 19.58 -8.91 1.07
C ARG A 192 19.75 -7.45 1.51
N ALA A 193 18.73 -6.61 1.31
CA ALA A 193 18.76 -5.21 1.75
C ALA A 193 18.83 -5.09 3.29
N GLU A 194 18.08 -5.94 3.99
CA GLU A 194 18.11 -6.04 5.46
C GLU A 194 19.49 -6.48 5.98
N GLN A 195 20.11 -7.49 5.37
CA GLN A 195 21.48 -7.93 5.70
C GLN A 195 22.51 -6.84 5.50
N ASN A 196 22.32 -5.99 4.48
CA ASN A 196 23.17 -4.83 4.21
C ASN A 196 22.88 -3.64 5.16
N GLY A 197 21.84 -3.72 5.99
CA GLY A 197 21.44 -2.68 6.93
C GLY A 197 20.74 -1.47 6.30
N ASP A 198 20.33 -1.55 5.02
CA ASP A 198 19.71 -0.44 4.30
C ASP A 198 18.41 -0.90 3.62
N LEU A 199 17.27 -0.56 4.27
CA LEU A 199 15.93 -0.80 3.75
C LEU A 199 15.34 0.43 3.05
N THR A 200 16.16 1.40 2.64
CA THR A 200 15.70 2.52 1.81
C THR A 200 15.51 2.09 0.36
N GLU A 201 14.96 2.99 -0.47
CA GLU A 201 14.86 2.77 -1.92
C GLU A 201 16.24 2.47 -2.54
N ALA A 202 17.29 3.17 -2.07
CA ALA A 202 18.66 2.98 -2.54
C ALA A 202 19.20 1.60 -2.15
N GLY A 203 19.01 1.19 -0.88
CA GLY A 203 19.41 -0.13 -0.39
C GLY A 203 18.71 -1.27 -1.14
N LEU A 204 17.41 -1.14 -1.42
CA LEU A 204 16.67 -2.13 -2.21
C LEU A 204 17.18 -2.19 -3.66
N LYS A 205 17.47 -1.04 -4.30
CA LYS A 205 18.08 -1.04 -5.64
C LYS A 205 19.46 -1.71 -5.65
N ALA A 206 20.29 -1.42 -4.64
CA ALA A 206 21.60 -2.06 -4.50
C ALA A 206 21.47 -3.57 -4.30
N ALA A 207 20.52 -4.02 -3.49
CA ALA A 207 20.21 -5.44 -3.31
C ALA A 207 19.79 -6.11 -4.63
N ILE A 208 18.90 -5.48 -5.41
CA ILE A 208 18.45 -5.97 -6.73
C ILE A 208 19.65 -6.16 -7.68
N VAL A 209 20.54 -5.18 -7.76
CA VAL A 209 21.76 -5.27 -8.58
C VAL A 209 22.67 -6.40 -8.08
N SER A 210 22.88 -6.51 -6.76
CA SER A 210 23.74 -7.54 -6.17
C SER A 210 23.25 -8.98 -6.40
N LEU A 211 21.96 -9.14 -6.68
CA LEU A 211 21.33 -10.44 -6.98
C LEU A 211 21.28 -10.74 -8.48
N GLY A 212 21.87 -9.89 -9.33
CA GLY A 212 21.83 -10.05 -10.79
C GLY A 212 20.46 -9.73 -11.40
N LEU A 213 19.56 -9.11 -10.63
CA LEU A 213 18.20 -8.78 -11.04
C LEU A 213 18.10 -7.36 -11.60
N GLY A 214 19.22 -6.75 -12.02
CA GLY A 214 19.26 -5.36 -12.50
C GLY A 214 18.30 -5.06 -13.65
N GLY A 215 17.98 -6.07 -14.48
CA GLY A 215 16.96 -5.93 -15.54
C GLY A 215 15.55 -5.65 -15.01
N ALA A 216 15.27 -5.92 -13.73
CA ALA A 216 14.02 -5.61 -13.06
C ALA A 216 13.89 -4.12 -12.65
N LEU A 217 14.99 -3.37 -12.62
CA LEU A 217 15.00 -1.93 -12.32
C LEU A 217 14.52 -1.06 -13.49
N GLY A 218 13.99 -1.68 -14.56
CA GLY A 218 13.48 -1.00 -15.76
C GLY A 218 12.55 0.17 -15.41
N THR A 219 12.74 1.26 -16.16
CA THR A 219 12.21 2.61 -15.95
C THR A 219 10.85 2.62 -15.27
N ALA A 220 10.76 3.30 -14.12
CA ALA A 220 9.50 3.75 -13.56
C ALA A 220 8.59 4.25 -14.69
N ASP A 221 7.36 3.73 -14.73
CA ASP A 221 6.39 3.79 -15.84
C ASP A 221 6.36 2.56 -16.76
N ALA A 222 6.09 1.38 -16.17
CA ALA A 222 5.13 0.50 -16.83
C ALA A 222 3.80 1.26 -16.86
N THR A 223 3.52 1.88 -18.00
CA THR A 223 2.29 2.58 -18.31
C THR A 223 1.12 1.67 -17.93
N VAL A 224 0.35 2.07 -16.91
CA VAL A 224 -1.03 1.59 -16.78
C VAL A 224 -1.66 1.80 -18.15
N PRO A 225 -2.29 0.79 -18.79
CA PRO A 225 -2.79 0.96 -20.15
C PRO A 225 -3.66 2.20 -20.17
N ALA A 226 -3.15 3.24 -20.84
CA ALA A 226 -3.88 4.47 -21.01
C ALA A 226 -5.11 4.09 -21.83
N SER A 227 -6.28 4.17 -21.19
CA SER A 227 -7.55 4.27 -21.90
C SER A 227 -7.33 5.30 -23.01
N ARG A 228 -7.33 4.83 -24.26
CA ARG A 228 -7.15 5.67 -25.44
C ARG A 228 -8.37 6.56 -25.57
N GLN A 229 -8.38 7.65 -24.82
CA GLN A 229 -9.25 8.78 -25.10
C GLN A 229 -8.44 9.89 -25.75
N PRO A 230 -9.03 10.64 -26.70
CA PRO A 230 -8.38 11.77 -27.32
C PRO A 230 -8.17 12.86 -26.26
N VAL A 231 -6.94 12.96 -25.75
CA VAL A 231 -6.57 14.03 -24.84
C VAL A 231 -6.42 15.30 -25.66
N LEU A 232 -7.27 16.30 -25.38
CA LEU A 232 -7.04 17.70 -25.73
C LEU A 232 -5.65 18.08 -25.22
N ARG A 233 -4.64 18.11 -26.12
CA ARG A 233 -3.32 18.64 -25.79
C ARG A 233 -3.38 20.15 -25.83
N LEU A 234 -3.88 20.75 -24.77
CA LEU A 234 -3.60 22.16 -24.48
C LEU A 234 -2.14 22.25 -24.07
N LYS A 235 -1.36 23.05 -24.79
CA LYS A 235 0.00 23.41 -24.36
C LYS A 235 -0.12 24.29 -23.13
N ALA A 236 0.68 24.00 -22.09
CA ALA A 236 0.70 24.79 -20.87
C ALA A 236 0.96 26.27 -21.21
N GLY A 237 0.02 27.15 -20.83
CA GLY A 237 0.12 28.60 -21.03
C GLY A 237 -0.72 29.19 -22.16
N GLU A 238 -1.37 28.40 -23.02
CA GLU A 238 -2.34 28.94 -23.98
C GLU A 238 -3.70 29.16 -23.30
N PRO A 239 -4.27 30.39 -23.32
CA PRO A 239 -5.61 30.61 -22.83
C PRO A 239 -6.59 29.84 -23.71
N ILE A 240 -7.53 29.14 -23.07
CA ILE A 240 -8.63 28.45 -23.76
C ILE A 240 -9.44 29.54 -24.49
N ASN A 241 -9.18 29.72 -25.78
CA ASN A 241 -9.88 30.70 -26.59
C ASN A 241 -11.07 30.04 -27.31
N GLN A 242 -12.03 30.89 -27.69
CA GLN A 242 -13.27 30.49 -28.34
C GLN A 242 -13.04 29.61 -29.58
N LYS A 243 -11.94 29.83 -30.31
CA LYS A 243 -11.60 29.08 -31.53
C LYS A 243 -11.25 27.62 -31.23
N VAL A 244 -10.43 27.37 -30.20
CA VAL A 244 -10.04 26.01 -29.78
C VAL A 244 -11.25 25.22 -29.28
N LEU A 245 -12.13 25.85 -28.51
CA LEU A 245 -13.37 25.23 -28.02
C LEU A 245 -14.36 24.94 -29.17
N THR A 246 -14.43 25.81 -30.18
CA THR A 246 -15.31 25.62 -31.35
C THR A 246 -14.83 24.49 -32.27
N GLU A 247 -13.52 24.39 -32.49
CA GLU A 247 -12.92 23.29 -33.26
C GLU A 247 -13.08 21.95 -32.53
N TRP A 248 -12.96 21.95 -31.20
CA TRP A 248 -13.22 20.77 -30.36
C TRP A 248 -14.69 20.34 -30.41
N ALA A 249 -15.64 21.27 -30.24
CA ALA A 249 -17.08 20.96 -30.29
C ALA A 249 -17.49 20.33 -31.64
N ARG A 250 -16.93 20.79 -32.77
CA ARG A 250 -17.20 20.21 -34.09
C ARG A 250 -16.66 18.79 -34.28
N ALA A 251 -15.59 18.43 -33.57
CA ALA A 251 -14.94 17.12 -33.68
C ALA A 251 -15.60 16.02 -32.81
N VAL A 252 -16.51 16.39 -31.89
CA VAL A 252 -17.15 15.44 -30.98
C VAL A 252 -18.38 14.79 -31.66
N PRO A 253 -18.45 13.45 -31.76
CA PRO A 253 -19.54 12.77 -32.48
C PRO A 253 -20.87 12.75 -31.71
N SER A 254 -20.84 12.86 -30.38
CA SER A 254 -22.05 12.85 -29.53
C SER A 254 -22.71 14.22 -29.44
N ASN A 255 -24.02 14.28 -29.67
CA ASN A 255 -24.83 15.50 -29.58
C ASN A 255 -24.87 16.08 -28.15
N GLU A 256 -24.84 15.24 -27.11
CA GLU A 256 -24.84 15.70 -25.72
C GLU A 256 -23.52 16.39 -25.35
N ALA A 257 -22.39 15.81 -25.77
CA ALA A 257 -21.09 16.40 -25.52
C ALA A 257 -20.83 17.66 -26.37
N ARG A 258 -21.44 17.73 -27.57
CA ARG A 258 -21.52 18.97 -28.36
C ARG A 258 -22.31 20.06 -27.64
N SER A 259 -23.48 19.72 -27.11
CA SER A 259 -24.36 20.66 -26.40
C SER A 259 -23.69 21.21 -25.14
N ALA A 260 -23.01 20.36 -24.37
CA ALA A 260 -22.22 20.78 -23.21
C ALA A 260 -21.06 21.73 -23.59
N ALA A 261 -20.36 21.46 -24.70
CA ALA A 261 -19.29 22.31 -25.20
C ALA A 261 -19.80 23.71 -25.62
N TYR A 262 -20.96 23.76 -26.28
CA TYR A 262 -21.61 25.02 -26.66
C TYR A 262 -22.18 25.78 -25.45
N GLY A 263 -22.67 25.09 -24.42
CA GLY A 263 -23.09 25.70 -23.16
C GLY A 263 -21.94 26.40 -22.44
N ILE A 264 -20.73 25.81 -22.48
CA ILE A 264 -19.52 26.43 -21.92
C ILE A 264 -19.09 27.64 -22.76
N LEU A 265 -19.20 27.57 -24.09
CA LEU A 265 -18.93 28.70 -24.98
C LEU A 265 -19.88 29.89 -24.76
N ALA A 266 -21.17 29.62 -24.53
CA ALA A 266 -22.18 30.64 -24.22
C ALA A 266 -21.99 31.27 -22.83
N ALA A 267 -21.41 30.53 -21.88
CA ALA A 267 -21.08 31.07 -20.56
C ALA A 267 -19.80 31.93 -20.54
N ILE A 268 -18.93 31.81 -21.55
CA ILE A 268 -17.63 32.51 -21.63
C ILE A 268 -17.71 33.77 -22.50
N GLY A 269 -18.72 33.93 -23.36
CA GLY A 269 -18.94 35.14 -24.14
C GLY A 269 -20.42 35.47 -24.28
N ASP A 270 -20.77 36.75 -24.14
CA ASP A 270 -22.07 37.35 -24.46
C ASP A 270 -22.50 37.00 -25.91
N VAL A 271 -23.06 35.81 -26.10
CA VAL A 271 -23.72 35.42 -27.35
C VAL A 271 -25.17 35.13 -26.99
N GLU A 272 -26.01 36.13 -27.21
CA GLU A 272 -27.44 35.92 -27.37
C GLU A 272 -27.65 34.95 -28.54
N GLN A 273 -28.25 33.80 -28.25
CA GLN A 273 -28.73 32.75 -29.16
C GLN A 273 -27.71 31.69 -29.61
N ALA A 274 -27.82 30.52 -28.97
CA ALA A 274 -27.35 29.25 -29.53
C ALA A 274 -28.10 28.93 -30.83
N PRO A 275 -27.43 28.46 -31.91
CA PRO A 275 -28.13 28.01 -33.11
C PRO A 275 -28.97 26.78 -32.77
N GLU A 276 -30.26 26.80 -33.10
CA GLU A 276 -31.13 25.62 -32.98
C GLU A 276 -30.52 24.46 -33.77
N ILE A 277 -30.11 23.43 -33.04
CA ILE A 277 -29.64 22.18 -33.62
C ILE A 277 -30.89 21.44 -34.10
N GLY A 278 -31.23 21.62 -35.38
CA GLY A 278 -32.32 20.90 -36.02
C GLY A 278 -32.03 19.39 -36.04
N ASP A 279 -32.96 18.62 -35.47
CA ASP A 279 -33.03 17.16 -35.59
C ASP A 279 -33.34 16.79 -37.04
N ASN A 280 -32.31 16.70 -37.88
CA ASN A 280 -32.41 15.93 -39.11
C ASN A 280 -31.45 14.75 -39.03
N PRO A 281 -31.96 13.51 -39.00
CA PRO A 281 -31.11 12.34 -39.13
C PRO A 281 -30.47 12.34 -40.52
N PRO A 282 -29.23 11.84 -40.65
CA PRO A 282 -28.57 11.73 -41.94
C PRO A 282 -29.38 10.81 -42.85
N SER A 283 -29.71 11.31 -44.05
CA SER A 283 -30.22 10.47 -45.14
C SER A 283 -29.17 9.43 -45.56
N PRO A 284 -29.60 8.25 -46.03
CA PRO A 284 -28.75 7.09 -46.28
C PRO A 284 -27.66 7.32 -47.33
#